data_AF-A0A183DMG2-F1
#
_entry.id   AF-A0A183DMG2-F1
#
_cell.length_a   1.000
_cell.length_b   1.000
_cell.length_c   1.000
_cell.angle_alpha   90.00
_cell.angle_beta   90.00
_cell.angle_gamma   90.00
#
_symmetry.space_group_name_H-M   'P 1'
#
loop_
_entity.id
_entity.type
_entity.pdbx_description
1 polymer ?
#
loop_
_entity_poly.entity_id
_entity_poly.type
_entity_poly.pdbx_seq_one_letter_code
_entity_poly.pdbx_strand_id
1 'polypeptide(L)' 'MAIANMVESCEKVASEIVASEIFRVLVAITKLKNKDRSPAKKEAQRALDAAVKWGIIRPTDREIYEQNTGISTVPEE' A
#
# COMPACT_ATOMS: atom_id res chain seq x y z
N MET A 1 4.12 7.25 11.89
CA MET A 1 3.41 6.94 13.16
C MET A 1 1.96 7.38 13.10
N ALA A 2 1.17 6.89 12.15
CA ALA A 2 -0.27 7.16 12.18
C ALA A 2 -1.02 5.94 11.66
N ILE A 3 -1.25 5.89 10.36
CA ILE A 3 -2.11 4.88 9.75
C ILE A 3 -1.49 3.49 9.82
N ALA A 4 -0.20 3.33 9.54
CA ALA A 4 0.46 2.03 9.60
C ALA A 4 0.37 1.38 10.98
N ASN A 5 0.62 2.14 12.06
CA ASN A 5 0.48 1.63 13.43
C ASN A 5 -0.96 1.20 13.75
N MET A 6 -1.96 1.95 13.30
CA MET A 6 -3.38 1.63 13.51
C MET A 6 -3.78 0.35 12.78
N VAL A 7 -3.34 0.19 11.53
CA VAL A 7 -3.57 -1.01 10.72
C VAL A 7 -2.85 -2.23 11.29
N GLU A 8 -1.62 -2.08 11.79
CA GLU A 8 -0.85 -3.15 12.43
C GLU A 8 -1.46 -3.62 13.77
N SER A 9 -2.09 -2.70 14.52
CA SER A 9 -2.54 -2.99 15.89
C SER A 9 -3.91 -3.66 15.97
N CYS A 10 -4.80 -3.43 15.01
CA CYS A 10 -6.18 -3.94 15.09
C CYS A 10 -6.79 -4.21 13.72
N GLU A 11 -7.22 -5.45 13.49
CA GLU A 11 -7.88 -5.89 12.26
C GLU A 11 -9.16 -5.10 11.95
N LYS A 12 -10.01 -4.83 12.95
CA LYS A 12 -11.25 -4.07 12.73
C LYS A 12 -10.96 -2.65 12.24
N VAL A 13 -9.99 -1.98 12.84
CA VAL A 13 -9.57 -0.64 12.42
C VAL A 13 -8.93 -0.68 11.04
N ALA A 14 -8.13 -1.71 10.76
CA ALA A 14 -7.58 -1.94 9.43
C ALA A 14 -8.67 -2.07 8.35
N SER A 15 -9.73 -2.82 8.63
CA SER A 15 -10.86 -3.00 7.70
C SER A 15 -11.59 -1.69 7.42
N GLU A 16 -11.85 -0.87 8.43
CA GLU A 16 -12.46 0.45 8.25
C GLU A 16 -11.57 1.40 7.44
N ILE A 17 -10.26 1.37 7.68
CA ILE A 17 -9.29 2.17 6.92
C ILE A 17 -9.28 1.72 5.45
N VAL A 18 -9.28 0.41 5.18
CA VAL A 18 -9.30 -0.15 3.82
C VAL A 18 -10.62 0.17 3.10
N ALA A 19 -11.74 0.18 3.82
CA ALA A 19 -13.05 0.54 3.27
C ALA A 19 -13.19 2.04 2.95
N SER A 20 -12.33 2.89 3.53
CA SER A 20 -12.34 4.34 3.34
C SER A 20 -11.51 4.82 2.15
N GLU A 21 -11.62 6.12 1.82
CA GLU A 21 -10.79 6.76 0.79
C GLU A 21 -9.29 6.77 1.12
N ILE A 22 -8.93 6.57 2.39
CA ILE A 22 -7.53 6.48 2.84
C ILE A 22 -6.79 5.37 2.09
N PHE A 23 -7.45 4.25 1.79
CA PHE A 23 -6.85 3.16 1.02
C PHE A 23 -6.32 3.63 -0.34
N ARG A 24 -7.14 4.38 -1.09
CA ARG A 24 -6.76 4.91 -2.41
C ARG A 24 -5.56 5.85 -2.31
N VAL A 25 -5.53 6.68 -1.26
CA VAL A 25 -4.42 7.60 -1.01
C VAL A 25 -3.13 6.84 -0.70
N LEU A 26 -3.18 5.79 0.12
CA LEU A 26 -2.02 4.95 0.44
C LEU A 26 -1.43 4.30 -0.82
N VAL A 27 -2.28 3.73 -1.68
CA VAL A 27 -1.86 3.13 -2.96
C VAL A 27 -1.24 4.17 -3.91
N ALA A 28 -1.82 5.37 -3.98
CA ALA A 28 -1.25 6.43 -4.81
C ALA A 28 0.13 6.87 -4.31
N ILE A 29 0.32 6.98 -2.99
CA ILE A 29 1.60 7.35 -2.39
C ILE A 29 2.69 6.32 -2.75
N THR A 30 2.40 5.02 -2.66
CA THR A 30 3.40 3.97 -2.97
C THR A 30 3.82 3.97 -4.44
N LYS A 31 2.93 4.37 -5.36
CA LYS A 31 3.19 4.43 -6.81
C LYS A 31 3.91 5.70 -7.29
N LEU A 32 4.11 6.71 -6.44
CA LEU A 32 4.84 7.93 -6.81
C LEU A 32 6.29 7.64 -7.23
N LYS A 33 6.70 8.06 -8.43
CA LYS A 33 8.09 7.94 -8.91
C LYS A 33 9.05 8.94 -8.24
N ASN A 34 8.53 9.96 -7.57
CA ASN A 34 9.33 11.00 -6.91
C ASN A 34 10.06 10.45 -5.66
N LYS A 35 11.39 10.62 -5.61
CA LYS A 35 12.27 10.15 -4.53
C LYS A 35 12.21 11.00 -3.26
N ASP A 36 11.73 12.25 -3.32
CA ASP A 36 11.68 13.15 -2.15
C ASP A 36 10.75 12.67 -1.04
N ARG A 37 9.75 11.83 -1.38
CA ARG A 37 8.76 11.32 -0.43
C ARG A 37 9.05 9.90 0.08
N SER A 38 10.30 9.44 -0.03
CA SER A 38 10.71 8.09 0.37
C SER A 38 10.22 7.64 1.76
N PRO A 39 10.25 8.48 2.83
CA PRO A 39 9.73 8.09 4.14
C PRO A 39 8.21 7.84 4.14
N ALA A 40 7.45 8.69 3.45
CA ALA A 40 6.01 8.55 3.34
C ALA A 40 5.62 7.31 2.52
N LYS A 41 6.37 7.02 1.45
CA LYS A 41 6.21 5.78 0.67
C LYS A 41 6.41 4.54 1.54
N LYS A 42 7.45 4.53 2.37
CA LYS A 42 7.73 3.41 3.26
C LYS A 42 6.63 3.20 4.29
N GLU A 43 6.12 4.27 4.89
CA GLU A 43 5.01 4.19 5.86
C GLU A 43 3.71 3.72 5.18
N ALA A 44 3.41 4.22 3.98
CA ALA A 44 2.22 3.80 3.23
C ALA A 44 2.31 2.32 2.81
N GLN A 45 3.47 1.88 2.34
CA GLN A 45 3.72 0.48 2.01
C GLN A 45 3.53 -0.41 3.24
N ARG A 46 4.06 -0.01 4.40
CA ARG A 46 3.92 -0.77 5.65
C ARG A 46 2.45 -0.95 6.06
N ALA A 47 1.63 0.08 5.88
CA ALA A 47 0.19 -0.02 6.13
C ALA A 47 -0.48 -1.04 5.19
N LEU A 48 -0.13 -1.02 3.89
CA LEU A 48 -0.68 -1.99 2.92
C LEU A 48 -0.21 -3.41 3.24
N ASP A 49 1.06 -3.61 3.57
CA ASP A 49 1.61 -4.93 3.92
C ASP A 49 0.93 -5.50 5.17
N ALA A 50 0.65 -4.65 6.18
CA ALA A 50 -0.11 -5.04 7.36
C ALA A 50 -1.54 -5.46 7.01
N ALA A 51 -2.22 -4.71 6.13
CA ALA A 51 -3.55 -5.08 5.66
C ALA A 51 -3.56 -6.39 4.84
N VAL A 52 -2.50 -6.66 4.07
CA VAL A 52 -2.30 -7.97 3.39
C VAL A 52 -2.11 -9.07 4.42
N LYS A 53 -1.33 -8.84 5.48
CA LYS A 53 -1.09 -9.82 6.55
C LYS A 53 -2.37 -10.22 7.27
N TRP A 54 -3.30 -9.29 7.46
CA TRP A 54 -4.64 -9.57 7.99
C TRP A 54 -5.57 -10.27 6.97
N GLY A 55 -5.17 -10.35 5.69
CA GLY A 55 -5.99 -10.94 4.63
C GLY A 55 -7.14 -10.04 4.16
N ILE A 56 -7.16 -8.77 4.55
CA ILE A 56 -8.20 -7.78 4.23
C ILE A 56 -8.09 -7.37 2.76
N ILE A 57 -6.86 -7.21 2.26
CA ILE A 57 -6.57 -6.93 0.86
C ILE A 57 -5.66 -8.01 0.28
N ARG A 58 -5.78 -8.23 -1.03
CA ARG A 58 -4.89 -9.10 -1.78
C ARG A 58 -4.23 -8.30 -2.89
N PRO A 59 -2.90 -8.36 -3.05
CA PRO A 59 -2.25 -7.78 -4.21
C PRO A 59 -2.75 -8.48 -5.48
N THR A 60 -2.91 -7.71 -6.54
CA THR A 60 -3.32 -8.27 -7.84
C THR A 60 -2.16 -9.05 -8.46
N ASP A 61 -2.46 -10.03 -9.34
CA ASP A 61 -1.43 -10.78 -10.07
C ASP A 61 -0.44 -9.86 -10.80
N ARG A 62 -0.95 -8.72 -11.28
CA ARG A 62 -0.15 -7.65 -11.88
C ARG A 62 0.84 -7.03 -10.90
N GLU A 63 0.40 -6.65 -9.70
CA GLU A 63 1.28 -6.07 -8.68
C GLU A 63 2.32 -7.08 -8.18
N ILE A 64 1.94 -8.36 -8.06
CA ILE A 64 2.87 -9.44 -7.74
C ILE A 64 3.94 -9.57 -8.83
N TYR A 65 3.54 -9.53 -10.10
CA TYR A 65 4.46 -9.56 -11.23
C TYR A 65 5.43 -8.37 -11.23
N GLU A 66 4.92 -7.14 -11.05
CA GLU A 66 5.74 -5.92 -11.03
C GLU A 66 6.72 -5.91 -9.85
N GLN A 67 6.31 -6.39 -8.68
CA GLN A 67 7.20 -6.53 -7.51
C GLN A 67 8.30 -7.57 -7.74
N ASN A 68 7.98 -8.71 -8.35
CA ASN A 68 8.93 -9.80 -8.56
C ASN A 68 9.92 -9.52 -9.70
N THR A 69 9.48 -8.82 -10.75
CA THR A 69 10.29 -8.58 -11.95
C THR A 69 10.95 -7.21 -11.96
N GLY A 70 10.42 -6.25 -11.19
CA GLY A 70 10.83 -4.84 -11.27
C GLY A 70 10.44 -4.16 -12.59
N ILE A 71 9.68 -4.84 -13.46
CA ILE A 71 9.25 -4.33 -14.76
C ILE A 71 7.88 -3.70 -14.58
N SER A 72 7.77 -2.38 -14.83
CA SER A 72 6.46 -1.73 -14.86
C SER A 72 5.70 -2.18 -16.12
N THR A 73 4.49 -2.68 -15.92
CA THR A 73 3.60 -3.09 -17.01
C THR A 73 2.70 -1.93 -17.47
N VAL A 74 2.89 -0.74 -16.91
CA VAL A 74 2.20 0.48 -17.33
C VAL A 74 3.07 1.17 -18.38
N PRO A 75 2.60 1.37 -19.62
CA PRO A 75 3.35 2.13 -20.60
C PRO A 75 3.57 3.57 -20.09
N GLU A 76 4.80 4.08 -20.21
CA GLU A 76 5.08 5.48 -19.96
C GLU A 76 4.50 6.31 -21.13
N GLU A 77 3.48 7.12 -20.85
CA GLU A 77 3.01 8.19 -21.75
C GLU A 77 3.99 9.38 -21.74
#